data_AF-A0A1K1SC35-F1
#
_entry.id   AF-A0A1K1SC35-F1
#
_cell.length_a   1.000
_cell.length_b   1.000
_cell.length_c   1.000
_cell.angle_alpha   90.00
_cell.angle_beta   90.00
_cell.angle_gamma   90.00
#
_symmetry.space_group_name_H-M   'P 1'
#
loop_
_entity.id
_entity.type
_entity.pdbx_description
1 polymer ?
#
loop_
_entity_poly.entity_id
_entity_poly.type
_entity_poly.pdbx_seq_one_letter_code
_entity_poly.pdbx_strand_id
1 'polypeptide(L)'
;MKPALNVSHTEENAASVKESKVTTEVAAIWKEVLGVPDIDPEKRFFEQGGNSINAIVIMSRMKKAGYPVTLRDIIHHQTIRKMTQELWQPSAINLVDTCASLEDFIHHKSGITVSCKTIHVRYNDDVSELHILFTEPDKTATVQQLISESVQQIAPAVLPHYISGGGSFDGTTASFQAAEFYSMLGLQPLQSFDVTAAQALIHETFHVNDEAISNTVVLQQYPLCAMQQLQIFFHTPACVDYLLLNTYVDVPTLQQVYSILIKRHSLLRSVAVNEGNCYNWEEYAFDPTIVPAIPLIDLAGYQCSPADFQHLATSLVFRKYEPGKIFHQFVLFRVNLKEYYLVMIFSHVIFDRVTGEVLKNQLLNYYQDLMDKKKVRTEKIVPFETYVNAIGKGPQDIAEQEVIGTFQLEEFYNAKQQIRKSIHGSESQLSYSFSIEVSLQDTVQQQDILATTLAIYTRALHRYLGTAQIPLLFVCDGRQYENKLYYNTIGEFTDMVPMLTDGRWSVAETGEAVSRRLTNLKKHNLNFLHQLLLPASKPGWPEIRRLMDAGEGFAHFDILMFNFLGNADEIPEAATAQVNTEPNPLPINSLLNCIASASTTEGRIIFRFRSSYTIDIGQLRELFAVATQEILH
;
A
#
# COMPACT_ATOMS: atom_id res chain seq x y z
N MET A 1 -24.29 26.63 55.12
CA MET A 1 -23.14 27.09 54.32
C MET A 1 -22.02 26.06 54.45
N LYS A 2 -21.87 25.19 53.44
CA LYS A 2 -20.68 24.33 53.23
C LYS A 2 -20.01 24.82 51.94
N PRO A 3 -18.68 24.91 51.85
CA PRO A 3 -18.01 25.37 50.64
C PRO A 3 -18.00 24.26 49.58
N ALA A 4 -18.24 24.65 48.33
CA ALA A 4 -18.07 23.82 47.16
C ALA A 4 -16.58 23.57 46.92
N LEU A 5 -16.18 22.29 46.84
CA LEU A 5 -14.87 21.87 46.37
C LEU A 5 -14.90 21.80 44.84
N ASN A 6 -14.11 22.67 44.21
CA ASN A 6 -13.83 22.73 42.78
C ASN A 6 -13.17 21.42 42.31
N VAL A 7 -13.84 20.66 41.45
CA VAL A 7 -13.31 19.45 40.78
C VAL A 7 -12.74 19.78 39.37
N SER A 8 -12.77 21.04 38.94
CA SER A 8 -12.47 21.43 37.55
C SER A 8 -10.98 21.67 37.22
N HIS A 9 -10.05 21.66 38.18
CA HIS A 9 -8.64 22.06 37.94
C HIS A 9 -7.63 20.91 37.80
N THR A 10 -8.02 19.66 38.04
CA THR A 10 -7.12 18.49 37.94
C THR A 10 -7.10 17.87 36.54
N GLU A 11 -8.19 17.96 35.77
CA GLU A 11 -8.28 17.37 34.43
C GLU A 11 -7.60 18.25 33.34
N GLU A 12 -7.73 19.58 33.43
CA GLU A 12 -7.04 20.52 32.54
C GLU A 12 -5.51 20.42 32.63
N ASN A 13 -4.97 20.20 33.84
CA ASN A 13 -3.52 20.07 34.05
C ASN A 13 -2.97 18.74 33.55
N ALA A 14 -3.74 17.64 33.65
CA ALA A 14 -3.32 16.34 33.13
C ALA A 14 -3.33 16.29 31.59
N ALA A 15 -4.31 16.95 30.95
CA ALA A 15 -4.39 17.07 29.50
C ALA A 15 -3.23 17.89 28.92
N SER A 16 -2.94 19.05 29.53
CA SER A 16 -1.80 19.94 29.20
C SER A 16 -0.45 19.22 29.30
N VAL A 17 -0.22 18.47 30.38
CA VAL A 17 1.03 17.71 30.60
C VAL A 17 1.18 16.56 29.60
N LYS A 18 0.07 15.94 29.18
CA LYS A 18 0.08 14.82 28.22
C LYS A 18 0.24 15.31 26.77
N GLU A 19 -0.38 16.43 26.38
CA GLU A 19 -0.14 17.12 25.10
C GLU A 19 1.34 17.53 24.98
N SER A 20 1.93 18.05 26.06
CA SER A 20 3.37 18.37 26.12
C SER A 20 4.25 17.14 25.89
N LYS A 21 3.84 15.96 26.38
CA LYS A 21 4.57 14.71 26.20
C LYS A 21 4.51 14.21 24.74
N VAL A 22 3.32 14.20 24.15
CA VAL A 22 3.12 13.82 22.73
C VAL A 22 3.89 14.76 21.80
N THR A 23 3.85 16.07 22.06
CA THR A 23 4.62 17.08 21.31
C THR A 23 6.12 16.78 21.34
N THR A 24 6.64 16.39 22.52
CA THR A 24 8.06 16.08 22.71
C THR A 24 8.48 14.81 21.95
N GLU A 25 7.66 13.75 22.03
CA GLU A 25 7.93 12.49 21.34
C GLU A 25 7.88 12.66 19.82
N VAL A 26 6.90 13.40 19.30
CA VAL A 26 6.80 13.70 17.87
C VAL A 26 7.94 14.60 17.39
N ALA A 27 8.37 15.58 18.18
CA ALA A 27 9.53 16.41 17.86
C ALA A 27 10.82 15.58 17.79
N ALA A 28 10.98 14.58 18.66
CA ALA A 28 12.11 13.65 18.61
C ALA A 28 12.10 12.82 17.31
N ILE A 29 10.93 12.30 16.91
CA ILE A 29 10.78 11.57 15.64
C ILE A 29 11.17 12.46 14.45
N TRP A 30 10.70 13.72 14.42
CA TRP A 30 11.04 14.66 13.35
C TRP A 30 12.53 14.98 13.34
N LYS A 31 13.14 15.16 14.51
CA LYS A 31 14.56 15.45 14.66
C LYS A 31 15.41 14.34 14.08
N GLU A 32 15.07 13.10 14.39
CA GLU A 32 15.76 11.92 13.88
C GLU A 32 15.59 11.76 12.37
N VAL A 33 14.37 11.91 11.85
CA VAL A 33 14.11 11.72 10.42
C VAL A 33 14.69 12.84 9.56
N LEU A 34 14.68 14.08 10.05
CA LEU A 34 15.21 15.24 9.31
C LEU A 34 16.72 15.43 9.49
N GLY A 35 17.35 14.73 10.43
CA GLY A 35 18.80 14.80 10.67
C GLY A 35 19.28 16.16 11.17
N VAL A 36 18.42 16.92 11.86
CA VAL A 36 18.73 18.28 12.34
C VAL A 36 19.05 18.29 13.85
N PRO A 37 19.91 19.21 14.33
CA PRO A 37 20.32 19.25 15.73
C PRO A 37 19.19 19.71 16.67
N ASP A 38 18.21 20.46 16.17
CA ASP A 38 17.04 20.89 16.93
C ASP A 38 15.83 21.06 16.00
N ILE A 39 14.64 20.84 16.56
CA ILE A 39 13.35 20.96 15.86
C ILE A 39 12.49 21.96 16.61
N ASP A 40 11.98 22.96 15.90
CA ASP A 40 11.04 23.92 16.44
C ASP A 40 9.60 23.40 16.23
N PRO A 41 8.84 23.10 17.31
CA PRO A 41 7.48 22.60 17.20
C PRO A 41 6.48 23.56 16.54
N GLU A 42 6.83 24.85 16.43
CA GLU A 42 6.04 25.91 15.78
C GLU A 42 6.44 26.16 14.32
N LYS A 43 7.56 25.60 13.87
CA LYS A 43 8.10 25.86 12.53
C LYS A 43 7.58 24.87 11.51
N ARG A 44 7.39 25.32 10.26
CA ARG A 44 6.75 24.49 9.25
C ARG A 44 7.65 23.33 8.80
N PHE A 45 7.08 22.16 8.53
CA PHE A 45 7.78 20.94 8.11
C PHE A 45 8.81 21.18 6.99
N PHE A 46 8.42 21.88 5.92
CA PHE A 46 9.32 22.19 4.80
C PHE A 46 10.40 23.24 5.14
N GLU A 47 10.13 24.14 6.09
CA GLU A 47 11.10 25.14 6.56
C GLU A 47 12.16 24.52 7.48
N GLN A 48 11.96 23.28 7.90
CA GLN A 48 12.88 22.47 8.72
C GLN A 48 13.63 21.42 7.89
N GLY A 49 13.55 21.47 6.55
CA GLY A 49 14.24 20.54 5.65
C GLY A 49 13.44 19.28 5.29
N GLY A 50 12.14 19.24 5.61
CA GLY A 50 11.24 18.14 5.26
C GLY A 50 10.96 18.03 3.76
N ASN A 51 10.83 16.79 3.27
CA ASN A 51 10.36 16.46 1.93
C ASN A 51 9.33 15.30 1.99
N SER A 52 8.75 14.91 0.86
CA SER A 52 7.69 13.88 0.83
C SER A 52 8.15 12.51 1.36
N ILE A 53 9.43 12.16 1.17
CA ILE A 53 10.00 10.91 1.69
C ILE A 53 10.10 10.99 3.22
N ASN A 54 10.60 12.11 3.73
CA ASN A 54 10.69 12.35 5.17
C ASN A 54 9.31 12.33 5.82
N ALA A 55 8.27 12.83 5.14
CA ALA A 55 6.91 12.81 5.64
C ALA A 55 6.33 11.39 5.71
N ILE A 56 6.65 10.52 4.75
CA ILE A 56 6.28 9.10 4.77
C ILE A 56 7.00 8.36 5.90
N VAL A 57 8.28 8.63 6.12
CA VAL A 57 9.08 8.01 7.19
C VAL A 57 8.60 8.49 8.57
N ILE A 58 8.32 9.78 8.74
CA ILE A 58 7.72 10.33 9.96
C ILE A 58 6.36 9.70 10.22
N MET A 59 5.51 9.57 9.19
CA MET A 59 4.21 8.91 9.30
C MET A 59 4.36 7.48 9.83
N SER A 60 5.28 6.71 9.24
CA SER A 60 5.55 5.33 9.66
C SER A 60 5.98 5.25 11.13
N ARG A 61 6.96 6.06 11.54
CA ARG A 61 7.49 6.07 12.91
C ARG A 61 6.46 6.51 13.93
N MET A 62 5.66 7.53 13.60
CA MET A 62 4.58 7.99 14.46
C MET A 62 3.49 6.92 14.62
N LYS A 63 3.12 6.21 13.54
CA LYS A 63 2.20 5.06 13.61
C LYS A 63 2.72 3.97 14.54
N LYS A 64 4.02 3.64 14.47
CA LYS A 64 4.65 2.67 15.39
C LYS A 64 4.68 3.14 16.85
N ALA A 65 4.85 4.43 17.07
CA ALA A 65 4.77 5.05 18.40
C ALA A 65 3.32 5.13 18.95
N GLY A 66 2.33 4.55 18.25
CA GLY A 66 0.94 4.51 18.67
C GLY A 66 0.14 5.77 18.30
N TYR A 67 0.70 6.65 17.47
CA TYR A 67 0.02 7.85 16.98
C TYR A 67 -0.62 7.59 15.61
N PRO A 68 -1.96 7.62 15.49
CA PRO A 68 -2.67 7.37 14.24
C PRO A 68 -2.58 8.59 13.32
N VAL A 69 -1.38 8.82 12.77
CA VAL A 69 -1.09 9.94 11.87
C VAL A 69 -1.09 9.49 10.42
N THR A 70 -1.55 10.36 9.53
CA THR A 70 -1.50 10.18 8.09
C THR A 70 -0.45 11.10 7.46
N LEU A 71 -0.03 10.79 6.23
CA LEU A 71 0.85 11.67 5.45
C LEU A 71 0.25 13.07 5.30
N ARG A 72 -1.09 13.13 5.19
CA ARG A 72 -1.85 14.39 5.15
C ARG A 72 -1.65 15.18 6.43
N ASP A 73 -1.69 14.55 7.60
CA ASP A 73 -1.57 15.25 8.89
C ASP A 73 -0.20 15.92 9.01
N ILE A 74 0.86 15.27 8.53
CA ILE A 74 2.23 15.82 8.52
C ILE A 74 2.37 16.96 7.50
N ILE A 75 1.74 16.84 6.33
CA ILE A 75 1.83 17.85 5.25
C ILE A 75 0.92 19.06 5.52
N HIS A 76 -0.24 18.88 6.16
CA HIS A 76 -1.25 19.92 6.40
C HIS A 76 -1.14 20.59 7.76
N HIS A 77 -0.90 19.84 8.84
CA HIS A 77 -0.59 20.43 10.14
C HIS A 77 0.90 20.74 10.11
N GLN A 78 1.21 21.83 9.40
CA GLN A 78 2.57 22.18 9.00
C GLN A 78 3.53 22.28 10.19
N THR A 79 3.05 22.35 11.44
CA THR A 79 3.86 22.41 12.65
C THR A 79 3.52 21.22 13.56
N ILE A 80 4.50 20.72 14.32
CA ILE A 80 4.30 19.60 15.26
C ILE A 80 3.22 19.95 16.28
N ARG A 81 3.13 21.21 16.74
CA ARG A 81 2.09 21.63 17.67
C ARG A 81 0.69 21.46 17.10
N LYS A 82 0.44 21.90 15.87
CA LYS A 82 -0.88 21.74 15.23
C LYS A 82 -1.21 20.27 14.99
N MET A 83 -0.20 19.49 14.63
CA MET A 83 -0.39 18.06 14.35
C MET A 83 -0.77 17.30 15.63
N THR A 84 -0.06 17.55 16.73
CA THR A 84 -0.31 16.88 18.01
C THR A 84 -1.62 17.32 18.68
N GLN A 85 -2.04 18.58 18.45
CA GLN A 85 -3.36 19.06 18.87
C GLN A 85 -4.53 18.37 18.15
N GLU A 86 -4.36 18.00 16.88
CA GLU A 86 -5.42 17.29 16.12
C GLU A 86 -5.36 15.76 16.31
N LEU A 87 -4.16 15.19 16.51
CA LEU A 87 -3.97 13.76 16.80
C LEU A 87 -4.48 13.36 18.19
N TRP A 88 -4.52 14.29 19.14
CA TRP A 88 -5.06 14.06 20.48
C TRP A 88 -6.53 14.44 20.55
N GLN A 89 -7.40 13.54 20.12
CA GLN A 89 -8.78 13.47 20.61
C GLN A 89 -8.80 12.43 21.74
N PRO A 90 -9.31 12.72 22.95
CA PRO A 90 -9.43 11.70 23.99
C PRO A 90 -10.28 10.54 23.44
N SER A 91 -9.66 9.40 23.18
CA SER A 91 -10.37 8.15 22.90
C SER A 91 -11.37 7.93 24.04
N ALA A 92 -12.63 7.69 23.71
CA ALA A 92 -13.62 7.34 24.72
C ALA A 92 -13.06 6.17 25.55
N ILE A 93 -13.10 6.30 26.88
CA ILE A 93 -12.75 5.19 27.78
C ILE A 93 -13.72 4.06 27.43
N ASN A 94 -13.20 2.95 26.89
CA ASN A 94 -14.00 1.75 26.66
C ASN A 94 -14.53 1.27 28.02
N LEU A 95 -15.84 1.05 28.12
CA LEU A 95 -16.48 0.69 29.39
C LEU A 95 -16.15 -0.75 29.82
N VAL A 96 -15.78 -1.60 28.86
CA VAL A 96 -15.48 -3.03 29.02
C VAL A 96 -14.10 -3.32 28.45
N ASP A 97 -13.14 -3.68 29.31
CA ASP A 97 -11.73 -3.86 28.94
C ASP A 97 -11.07 -5.14 29.47
N THR A 98 -11.82 -5.96 30.23
CA THR A 98 -11.40 -7.27 30.74
C THR A 98 -12.44 -8.36 30.45
N CYS A 99 -12.02 -9.62 30.36
CA CYS A 99 -12.95 -10.76 30.23
C CYS A 99 -14.03 -10.74 31.33
N ALA A 100 -13.68 -10.45 32.58
CA ALA A 100 -14.64 -10.36 33.69
C ALA A 100 -15.68 -9.24 33.46
N SER A 101 -15.22 -8.04 33.08
CA SER A 101 -16.14 -6.94 32.76
C SER A 101 -17.05 -7.25 31.55
N LEU A 102 -16.58 -8.08 30.61
CA LEU A 102 -17.37 -8.52 29.46
C LEU A 102 -18.46 -9.51 29.88
N GLU A 103 -18.13 -10.47 30.74
CA GLU A 103 -19.11 -11.39 31.35
C GLU A 103 -20.19 -10.62 32.11
N ASP A 104 -19.79 -9.69 32.98
CA ASP A 104 -20.69 -8.83 33.75
C ASP A 104 -21.58 -7.98 32.84
N PHE A 105 -21.00 -7.40 31.79
CA PHE A 105 -21.73 -6.58 30.81
C PHE A 105 -22.82 -7.38 30.10
N ILE A 106 -22.50 -8.60 29.64
CA ILE A 106 -23.44 -9.47 28.94
C ILE A 106 -24.55 -9.91 29.90
N HIS A 107 -24.19 -10.36 31.10
CA HIS A 107 -25.15 -10.77 32.12
C HIS A 107 -26.09 -9.62 32.51
N HIS A 108 -25.58 -8.40 32.71
CA HIS A 108 -26.41 -7.25 33.05
C HIS A 108 -27.38 -6.84 31.93
N LYS A 109 -26.94 -6.89 30.67
CA LYS A 109 -27.74 -6.49 29.50
C LYS A 109 -28.80 -7.51 29.10
N SER A 110 -28.56 -8.80 29.34
CA SER A 110 -29.37 -9.89 28.78
C SER A 110 -29.85 -10.94 29.77
N GLY A 111 -29.28 -10.98 30.99
CA GLY A 111 -29.50 -12.04 31.96
C GLY A 111 -28.82 -13.38 31.59
N ILE A 112 -28.02 -13.41 30.53
CA ILE A 112 -27.34 -14.63 30.07
C ILE A 112 -25.99 -14.75 30.77
N THR A 113 -25.74 -15.91 31.37
CA THR A 113 -24.44 -16.24 31.95
C THR A 113 -23.51 -16.73 30.85
N VAL A 114 -22.31 -16.17 30.81
CA VAL A 114 -21.27 -16.52 29.85
C VAL A 114 -19.94 -16.70 30.58
N SER A 115 -19.00 -17.41 29.97
CA SER A 115 -17.62 -17.51 30.47
C SER A 115 -16.61 -17.21 29.38
N CYS A 116 -15.81 -16.17 29.59
CA CYS A 116 -14.73 -15.71 28.72
C CYS A 116 -13.43 -16.41 29.10
N LYS A 117 -12.79 -17.06 28.13
CA LYS A 117 -11.54 -17.79 28.31
C LYS A 117 -10.50 -17.32 27.31
N THR A 118 -9.25 -17.25 27.74
CA THR A 118 -8.11 -16.98 26.87
C THR A 118 -7.40 -18.28 26.53
N ILE A 119 -7.20 -18.56 25.26
CA ILE A 119 -6.62 -19.80 24.76
C ILE A 119 -5.45 -19.48 23.84
N HIS A 120 -4.30 -20.10 24.10
CA HIS A 120 -3.14 -20.02 23.23
C HIS A 120 -3.14 -21.17 22.23
N VAL A 121 -3.32 -20.86 20.96
CA VAL A 121 -3.34 -21.84 19.87
C VAL A 121 -1.99 -21.82 19.17
N ARG A 122 -1.32 -22.98 19.12
CA ARG A 122 -0.05 -23.12 18.41
C ARG A 122 -0.29 -23.56 16.97
N TYR A 123 0.35 -22.86 16.04
CA TYR A 123 0.40 -23.19 14.63
C TYR A 123 1.88 -23.20 14.20
N ASN A 124 2.45 -24.40 13.98
CA ASN A 124 3.90 -24.57 13.83
C ASN A 124 4.66 -23.91 15.01
N ASP A 125 5.54 -22.95 14.74
CA ASP A 125 6.30 -22.20 15.75
C ASP A 125 5.56 -20.95 16.27
N ASP A 126 4.43 -20.57 15.64
CA ASP A 126 3.64 -19.40 16.01
C ASP A 126 2.60 -19.72 17.09
N VAL A 127 2.40 -18.78 18.02
CA VAL A 127 1.40 -18.89 19.08
C VAL A 127 0.43 -17.71 18.99
N SER A 128 -0.83 -18.00 18.73
CA SER A 128 -1.92 -17.01 18.71
C SER A 128 -2.69 -17.04 20.01
N GLU A 129 -2.99 -15.87 20.58
CA GLU A 129 -3.87 -15.74 21.75
C GLU A 129 -5.30 -15.43 21.30
N LEU A 130 -6.25 -16.31 21.66
CA LEU A 130 -7.64 -16.21 21.25
C LEU A 130 -8.56 -16.17 22.49
N HIS A 131 -9.47 -15.20 22.52
CA HIS A 131 -10.58 -15.18 23.47
C HIS A 131 -11.79 -15.94 22.95
N ILE A 132 -12.37 -16.81 23.78
CA ILE A 132 -13.59 -17.57 23.48
C ILE A 132 -14.61 -17.31 24.55
N LEU A 133 -15.85 -17.11 24.14
CA LEU A 133 -16.98 -16.94 25.04
C LEU A 133 -17.87 -18.19 25.00
N PHE A 134 -18.00 -18.86 26.15
CA PHE A 134 -18.87 -20.02 26.31
C PHE A 134 -20.22 -19.59 26.85
N THR A 135 -21.30 -20.13 26.27
CA THR A 135 -22.70 -19.88 26.65
C THR A 135 -23.54 -21.11 26.37
N GLU A 136 -24.81 -21.13 26.78
CA GLU A 136 -25.75 -22.18 26.38
C GLU A 136 -25.98 -22.17 24.84
N PRO A 137 -26.14 -23.34 24.17
CA PRO A 137 -26.24 -23.42 22.72
C PRO A 137 -27.31 -22.52 22.10
N ASP A 138 -28.50 -22.47 22.70
CA ASP A 138 -29.64 -21.68 22.25
C ASP A 138 -29.45 -20.16 22.46
N LYS A 139 -28.43 -19.74 23.20
CA LYS A 139 -28.11 -18.34 23.51
C LYS A 139 -27.01 -17.75 22.64
N THR A 140 -26.23 -18.57 21.94
CA THR A 140 -25.07 -18.18 21.11
C THR A 140 -25.37 -16.99 20.19
N ALA A 141 -26.45 -17.08 19.41
CA ALA A 141 -26.83 -16.03 18.45
C ALA A 141 -27.20 -14.72 19.14
N THR A 142 -27.93 -14.78 20.26
CA THR A 142 -28.33 -13.60 21.05
C THR A 142 -27.12 -12.90 21.66
N VAL A 143 -26.18 -13.67 22.22
CA VAL A 143 -24.93 -13.12 22.79
C VAL A 143 -24.09 -12.47 21.69
N GLN A 144 -23.92 -13.13 20.54
CA GLN A 144 -23.19 -12.56 19.42
C GLN A 144 -23.81 -11.24 18.95
N GLN A 145 -25.14 -11.20 18.78
CA GLN A 145 -25.84 -9.99 18.39
C GLN A 145 -25.63 -8.85 19.40
N LEU A 146 -25.75 -9.14 20.70
CA LEU A 146 -25.54 -8.15 21.77
C LEU A 146 -24.13 -7.54 21.72
N ILE A 147 -23.10 -8.37 21.51
CA ILE A 147 -21.71 -7.92 21.39
C ILE A 147 -21.54 -7.05 20.15
N SER A 148 -22.06 -7.48 18.99
CA SER A 148 -22.00 -6.71 17.74
C SER A 148 -22.64 -5.33 17.90
N GLU A 149 -23.83 -5.24 18.51
CA GLU A 149 -24.54 -3.98 18.75
C GLU A 149 -23.84 -3.07 19.77
N SER A 150 -22.99 -3.64 20.62
CA SER A 150 -22.27 -2.94 21.69
C SER A 150 -20.77 -2.82 21.44
N VAL A 151 -20.27 -3.11 20.23
CA VAL A 151 -18.83 -3.21 19.94
C VAL A 151 -18.05 -1.95 20.34
N GLN A 152 -18.63 -0.76 20.21
CA GLN A 152 -17.99 0.52 20.59
C GLN A 152 -17.78 0.69 22.10
N GLN A 153 -18.46 -0.09 22.94
CA GLN A 153 -18.29 -0.06 24.40
C GLN A 153 -17.23 -1.07 24.88
N ILE A 154 -16.79 -1.97 23.99
CA ILE A 154 -15.93 -3.10 24.31
C ILE A 154 -14.57 -2.89 23.68
N ALA A 155 -13.51 -2.98 24.48
CA ALA A 155 -12.15 -2.84 23.98
C ALA A 155 -11.84 -3.98 22.98
N PRO A 156 -11.21 -3.69 21.82
CA PRO A 156 -10.87 -4.72 20.83
C PRO A 156 -10.03 -5.86 21.40
N ALA A 157 -9.23 -5.60 22.43
CA ALA A 157 -8.43 -6.60 23.10
C ALA A 157 -9.27 -7.75 23.66
N VAL A 158 -10.47 -7.49 24.20
CA VAL A 158 -11.31 -8.51 24.87
C VAL A 158 -12.46 -9.02 24.03
N LEU A 159 -12.59 -8.57 22.78
CA LEU A 159 -13.60 -9.12 21.87
C LEU A 159 -13.34 -10.62 21.63
N PRO A 160 -14.37 -11.47 21.74
CA PRO A 160 -14.21 -12.90 21.52
C PRO A 160 -14.03 -13.22 20.04
N HIS A 161 -13.10 -14.12 19.74
CA HIS A 161 -12.86 -14.66 18.40
C HIS A 161 -13.91 -15.71 18.04
N TYR A 162 -14.40 -16.46 19.04
CA TYR A 162 -15.48 -17.43 18.91
C TYR A 162 -16.45 -17.34 20.07
N ILE A 163 -17.73 -17.66 19.80
CA ILE A 163 -18.74 -17.89 20.83
C ILE A 163 -19.20 -19.33 20.65
N SER A 164 -19.08 -20.14 21.70
CA SER A 164 -19.40 -21.57 21.65
C SER A 164 -20.57 -21.90 22.59
N GLY A 165 -21.53 -22.65 22.05
CA GLY A 165 -22.62 -23.26 22.79
C GLY A 165 -22.22 -24.51 23.58
N GLY A 166 -21.04 -25.08 23.30
CA GLY A 166 -20.59 -26.35 23.86
C GLY A 166 -19.10 -26.38 24.15
N GLY A 167 -18.70 -27.33 25.00
CA GLY A 167 -17.35 -27.41 25.55
C GLY A 167 -17.19 -26.55 26.80
N SER A 168 -16.56 -27.09 27.84
CA SER A 168 -16.08 -26.34 28.99
C SER A 168 -14.66 -26.78 29.26
N PHE A 169 -13.75 -25.81 29.44
CA PHE A 169 -12.40 -26.09 29.87
C PHE A 169 -12.23 -25.62 31.32
N ASP A 170 -11.70 -26.49 32.18
CA ASP A 170 -11.38 -26.18 33.57
C ASP A 170 -10.08 -25.37 33.62
N GLY A 171 -10.20 -24.04 33.64
CA GLY A 171 -9.07 -23.10 33.74
C GLY A 171 -9.41 -21.72 33.16
N THR A 172 -8.55 -20.72 33.39
CA THR A 172 -8.67 -19.37 32.77
C THR A 172 -7.82 -19.25 31.51
N THR A 173 -6.72 -20.02 31.44
CA THR A 173 -5.76 -20.02 30.34
C THR A 173 -5.38 -21.46 29.99
N ALA A 174 -5.37 -21.77 28.69
CA ALA A 174 -5.04 -23.10 28.17
C ALA A 174 -4.18 -22.98 26.90
N SER A 175 -3.43 -24.01 26.55
CA SER A 175 -2.69 -24.06 25.28
C SER A 175 -2.97 -25.35 24.53
N PHE A 176 -3.32 -25.23 23.25
CA PHE A 176 -3.68 -26.34 22.39
C PHE A 176 -2.90 -26.29 21.07
N GLN A 177 -2.77 -27.44 20.42
CA GLN A 177 -2.42 -27.48 19.00
C GLN A 177 -3.63 -27.05 18.16
N ALA A 178 -3.41 -26.39 17.02
CA ALA A 178 -4.51 -25.87 16.21
C ALA A 178 -5.57 -26.91 15.83
N ALA A 179 -5.17 -28.11 15.41
CA ALA A 179 -6.12 -29.17 15.07
C ALA A 179 -6.99 -29.62 16.26
N GLU A 180 -6.41 -29.68 17.46
CA GLU A 180 -7.13 -30.01 18.69
C GLU A 180 -8.11 -28.91 19.07
N PHE A 181 -7.67 -27.65 18.99
CA PHE A 181 -8.48 -26.47 19.22
C PHE A 181 -9.69 -26.39 18.28
N TYR A 182 -9.47 -26.59 16.97
CA TYR A 182 -10.55 -26.53 15.99
C TYR A 182 -11.55 -27.68 16.15
N SER A 183 -11.07 -28.87 16.54
CA SER A 183 -11.93 -30.00 16.86
C SER A 183 -12.79 -29.73 18.11
N MET A 184 -12.21 -29.11 19.14
CA MET A 184 -12.94 -28.69 20.35
C MET A 184 -14.11 -27.75 20.03
N LEU A 185 -13.94 -26.84 19.06
CA LEU A 185 -14.97 -25.91 18.62
C LEU A 185 -15.93 -26.52 17.56
N GLY A 186 -15.68 -27.73 17.07
CA GLY A 186 -16.50 -28.39 16.06
C GLY A 186 -16.42 -27.75 14.67
N LEU A 187 -15.32 -27.06 14.34
CA LEU A 187 -15.14 -26.39 13.05
C LEU A 187 -14.95 -27.39 11.90
N GLN A 188 -15.53 -27.10 10.74
CA GLN A 188 -15.48 -27.96 9.55
C GLN A 188 -14.12 -27.88 8.85
N PRO A 189 -13.59 -28.97 8.27
CA PRO A 189 -12.37 -28.92 7.46
C PRO A 189 -12.54 -27.95 6.28
N LEU A 190 -11.53 -27.11 6.01
CA LEU A 190 -11.59 -26.11 4.94
C LEU A 190 -11.80 -26.72 3.55
N GLN A 191 -11.40 -27.98 3.33
CA GLN A 191 -11.61 -28.69 2.06
C GLN A 191 -13.10 -28.89 1.72
N SER A 192 -14.00 -28.75 2.71
CA SER A 192 -15.45 -28.79 2.52
C SER A 192 -16.06 -27.42 2.16
N PHE A 193 -15.26 -26.35 2.14
CA PHE A 193 -15.71 -25.02 1.75
C PHE A 193 -16.04 -24.99 0.25
N ASP A 194 -17.21 -24.45 -0.10
CA ASP A 194 -17.65 -24.36 -1.50
C ASP A 194 -16.98 -23.18 -2.21
N VAL A 195 -15.78 -23.46 -2.74
CA VAL A 195 -14.99 -22.51 -3.53
C VAL A 195 -15.77 -22.04 -4.77
N THR A 196 -16.57 -22.91 -5.39
CA THR A 196 -17.30 -22.58 -6.63
C THR A 196 -18.40 -21.57 -6.36
N ALA A 197 -19.18 -21.78 -5.28
CA ALA A 197 -20.19 -20.84 -4.85
C ALA A 197 -19.59 -19.49 -4.44
N ALA A 198 -18.44 -19.49 -3.75
CA ALA A 198 -17.74 -18.27 -3.39
C ALA A 198 -17.27 -17.48 -4.63
N GLN A 199 -16.69 -18.17 -5.63
CA GLN A 199 -16.31 -17.54 -6.91
C GLN A 199 -17.52 -16.96 -7.64
N ALA A 200 -18.63 -17.70 -7.69
CA ALA A 200 -19.87 -17.23 -8.33
C ALA A 200 -20.41 -15.96 -7.63
N LEU A 201 -20.45 -15.95 -6.28
CA LEU A 201 -20.88 -14.79 -5.51
C LEU A 201 -20.00 -13.56 -5.77
N ILE A 202 -18.67 -13.73 -5.79
CA ILE A 202 -17.73 -12.64 -6.10
C ILE A 202 -17.98 -12.13 -7.52
N HIS A 203 -18.14 -13.01 -8.50
CA HIS A 203 -18.38 -12.62 -9.89
C HIS A 203 -19.72 -11.92 -10.10
N GLU A 204 -20.80 -12.44 -9.54
CA GLU A 204 -22.14 -11.84 -9.61
C GLU A 204 -22.15 -10.45 -8.96
N THR A 205 -21.56 -10.33 -7.77
CA THR A 205 -21.50 -9.04 -7.05
C THR A 205 -20.71 -7.99 -7.84
N PHE A 206 -19.66 -8.40 -8.56
CA PHE A 206 -18.93 -7.49 -9.44
C PHE A 206 -19.83 -6.94 -10.54
N HIS A 207 -20.57 -7.80 -11.26
CA HIS A 207 -21.45 -7.36 -12.34
C HIS A 207 -22.57 -6.45 -11.85
N VAL A 208 -23.17 -6.75 -10.70
CA VAL A 208 -24.20 -5.90 -10.10
C VAL A 208 -23.64 -4.51 -9.78
N ASN A 209 -22.46 -4.44 -9.18
CA ASN A 209 -21.82 -3.16 -8.87
C ASN A 209 -21.39 -2.40 -10.13
N ASP A 210 -20.81 -3.09 -11.12
CA ASP A 210 -20.44 -2.52 -12.41
C ASP A 210 -21.64 -1.90 -13.11
N GLU A 211 -22.75 -2.62 -13.18
CA GLU A 211 -23.99 -2.14 -13.79
C GLU A 211 -24.54 -0.93 -13.05
N ALA A 212 -24.58 -0.98 -11.71
CA ALA A 212 -25.07 0.13 -10.90
C ALA A 212 -24.24 1.41 -11.07
N ILE A 213 -22.93 1.28 -11.32
CA ILE A 213 -22.01 2.41 -11.47
C ILE A 213 -21.96 2.93 -12.91
N SER A 214 -21.88 2.02 -13.90
CA SER A 214 -21.60 2.35 -15.30
C SER A 214 -22.84 2.48 -16.20
N ASN A 215 -24.07 2.24 -15.69
CA ASN A 215 -25.31 2.53 -16.44
C ASN A 215 -25.95 3.90 -16.12
N THR A 216 -25.18 4.83 -15.57
CA THR A 216 -25.66 6.19 -15.32
C THR A 216 -25.24 7.15 -16.45
N VAL A 217 -25.50 8.45 -16.28
CA VAL A 217 -25.10 9.46 -17.27
C VAL A 217 -23.59 9.68 -17.23
N VAL A 218 -22.93 9.61 -18.38
CA VAL A 218 -21.53 10.03 -18.54
C VAL A 218 -21.44 11.55 -18.29
N LEU A 219 -20.68 11.94 -17.27
CA LEU A 219 -20.44 13.34 -16.90
C LEU A 219 -19.39 14.01 -17.77
N GLN A 220 -18.32 13.28 -18.09
CA GLN A 220 -17.22 13.78 -18.90
C GLN A 220 -16.39 12.64 -19.50
N GLN A 221 -15.63 13.00 -20.54
CA GLN A 221 -14.64 12.14 -21.16
C GLN A 221 -13.27 12.84 -21.16
N TYR A 222 -12.21 12.10 -20.86
CA TYR A 222 -10.83 12.61 -20.90
C TYR A 222 -9.85 11.47 -21.21
N PRO A 223 -8.67 11.74 -21.80
CA PRO A 223 -7.76 10.68 -22.24
C PRO A 223 -7.16 9.88 -21.08
N LEU A 224 -6.80 8.62 -21.32
CA LEU A 224 -5.94 7.87 -20.40
C LEU A 224 -4.52 8.45 -20.40
N CYS A 225 -3.87 8.50 -19.24
CA CYS A 225 -2.43 8.81 -19.20
C CYS A 225 -1.61 7.67 -19.85
N ALA A 226 -0.34 7.91 -20.11
CA ALA A 226 0.48 6.94 -20.83
C ALA A 226 0.77 5.67 -20.02
N MET A 227 0.97 5.80 -18.70
CA MET A 227 1.11 4.64 -17.84
C MET A 227 -0.14 3.77 -17.88
N GLN A 228 -1.33 4.37 -17.80
CA GLN A 228 -2.61 3.67 -17.92
C GLN A 228 -2.75 2.92 -19.25
N GLN A 229 -2.36 3.56 -20.36
CA GLN A 229 -2.38 2.92 -21.67
C GLN A 229 -1.42 1.73 -21.75
N LEU A 230 -0.22 1.82 -21.15
CA LEU A 230 0.70 0.69 -21.08
C LEU A 230 0.15 -0.45 -20.23
N GLN A 231 -0.47 -0.17 -19.08
CA GLN A 231 -1.07 -1.21 -18.25
C GLN A 231 -2.16 -1.99 -19.00
N ILE A 232 -2.96 -1.31 -19.81
CA ILE A 232 -3.94 -1.95 -20.70
C ILE A 232 -3.25 -2.74 -21.81
N PHE A 233 -2.26 -2.14 -22.49
CA PHE A 233 -1.53 -2.76 -23.59
C PHE A 233 -0.78 -4.03 -23.15
N PHE A 234 -0.20 -4.03 -21.95
CA PHE A 234 0.49 -5.18 -21.38
C PHE A 234 -0.44 -6.24 -20.78
N HIS A 235 -1.76 -5.99 -20.74
CA HIS A 235 -2.71 -6.83 -20.04
C HIS A 235 -2.29 -7.12 -18.59
N THR A 236 -1.77 -6.10 -17.89
CA THR A 236 -1.20 -6.27 -16.56
C THR A 236 -2.25 -6.89 -15.62
N PRO A 237 -1.90 -7.98 -14.90
CA PRO A 237 -2.81 -8.61 -13.94
C PRO A 237 -3.34 -7.62 -12.88
N ALA A 238 -4.49 -7.94 -12.29
CA ALA A 238 -4.99 -7.18 -11.16
C ALA A 238 -4.02 -7.27 -9.97
N CYS A 239 -3.92 -6.18 -9.21
CA CYS A 239 -3.27 -6.15 -7.91
C CYS A 239 -4.31 -6.35 -6.81
N VAL A 240 -3.84 -6.87 -5.68
CA VAL A 240 -4.66 -7.18 -4.51
C VAL A 240 -4.02 -6.53 -3.31
N ASP A 241 -4.79 -5.74 -2.58
CA ASP A 241 -4.37 -5.13 -1.33
C ASP A 241 -5.24 -5.63 -0.17
N TYR A 242 -4.60 -5.90 0.97
CA TYR A 242 -5.24 -6.49 2.14
C TYR A 242 -5.32 -5.47 3.28
N LEU A 243 -6.49 -5.39 3.92
CA LEU A 243 -6.69 -4.65 5.15
C LEU A 243 -7.25 -5.59 6.22
N LEU A 244 -6.43 -5.86 7.25
CA LEU A 244 -6.86 -6.57 8.45
C LEU A 244 -7.72 -5.64 9.31
N LEU A 245 -8.95 -6.07 9.58
CA LEU A 245 -9.88 -5.44 10.50
C LEU A 245 -10.03 -6.40 11.70
N ASN A 246 -9.32 -6.11 12.79
CA ASN A 246 -9.31 -6.95 13.99
C ASN A 246 -10.38 -6.50 15.00
N THR A 247 -11.63 -6.49 14.53
CA THR A 247 -12.82 -6.10 15.29
C THR A 247 -14.08 -6.68 14.61
N TYR A 248 -15.23 -6.57 15.28
CA TYR A 248 -16.50 -6.94 14.67
C TYR A 248 -16.88 -5.89 13.63
N VAL A 249 -17.09 -6.32 12.39
CA VAL A 249 -17.35 -5.42 11.24
C VAL A 249 -18.86 -5.33 10.97
N ASP A 250 -19.38 -4.10 10.96
CA ASP A 250 -20.72 -3.78 10.47
C ASP A 250 -20.67 -3.64 8.93
N VAL A 251 -21.04 -4.72 8.25
CA VAL A 251 -21.00 -4.80 6.78
C VAL A 251 -21.82 -3.70 6.09
N PRO A 252 -23.05 -3.36 6.55
CA PRO A 252 -23.81 -2.25 5.96
C PRO A 252 -23.08 -0.91 6.02
N THR A 253 -22.46 -0.58 7.16
CA THR A 253 -21.64 0.64 7.31
C THR A 253 -20.43 0.59 6.38
N LEU A 254 -19.75 -0.56 6.26
CA LEU A 254 -18.63 -0.71 5.33
C LEU A 254 -19.06 -0.50 3.86
N GLN A 255 -20.22 -0.99 3.46
CA GLN A 255 -20.79 -0.76 2.13
C GLN A 255 -21.15 0.72 1.90
N GLN A 256 -21.63 1.42 2.93
CA GLN A 256 -21.84 2.87 2.86
C GLN A 256 -20.52 3.63 2.68
N VAL A 257 -19.45 3.23 3.38
CA VAL A 257 -18.11 3.79 3.18
C VAL A 257 -17.65 3.57 1.74
N TYR A 258 -17.88 2.39 1.17
CA TYR A 258 -17.54 2.11 -0.22
C TYR A 258 -18.31 3.01 -1.19
N SER A 259 -19.61 3.24 -0.97
CA SER A 259 -20.42 4.23 -1.72
C SER A 259 -19.80 5.64 -1.64
N ILE A 260 -19.38 6.07 -0.44
CA ILE A 260 -18.72 7.37 -0.23
C ILE A 260 -17.41 7.47 -1.02
N LEU A 261 -16.59 6.42 -1.02
CA LEU A 261 -15.35 6.37 -1.79
C LEU A 261 -15.62 6.52 -3.30
N ILE A 262 -16.59 5.77 -3.84
CA ILE A 262 -16.96 5.83 -5.27
C ILE A 262 -17.45 7.22 -5.66
N LYS A 263 -18.29 7.83 -4.82
CA LYS A 263 -18.77 9.20 -5.03
C LYS A 263 -17.62 10.20 -5.09
N ARG A 264 -16.66 10.08 -4.18
CA ARG A 264 -15.60 11.07 -3.95
C ARG A 264 -14.43 10.93 -4.93
N HIS A 265 -14.16 9.73 -5.41
CA HIS A 265 -13.09 9.44 -6.36
C HIS A 265 -13.65 9.09 -7.73
N SER A 266 -13.54 10.01 -8.68
CA SER A 266 -14.09 9.83 -10.03
C SER A 266 -13.61 8.54 -10.71
N LEU A 267 -12.35 8.16 -10.56
CA LEU A 267 -11.81 6.93 -11.17
C LEU A 267 -12.48 5.63 -10.69
N LEU A 268 -13.11 5.59 -9.51
CA LEU A 268 -13.89 4.40 -9.09
C LEU A 268 -15.24 4.29 -9.83
N ARG A 269 -15.63 5.34 -10.54
CA ARG A 269 -16.83 5.39 -11.38
C ARG A 269 -16.48 5.77 -12.82
N SER A 270 -15.26 5.43 -13.24
CA SER A 270 -14.81 5.59 -14.62
C SER A 270 -14.54 4.24 -15.27
N VAL A 271 -14.84 4.12 -16.56
CA VAL A 271 -14.45 2.97 -17.39
C VAL A 271 -13.59 3.43 -18.55
N ALA A 272 -12.69 2.57 -19.02
CA ALA A 272 -11.86 2.87 -20.18
C ALA A 272 -12.58 2.38 -21.44
N VAL A 273 -12.91 3.32 -22.33
CA VAL A 273 -13.59 3.05 -23.61
C VAL A 273 -12.59 3.28 -24.74
N ASN A 274 -12.55 2.33 -25.67
CA ASN A 274 -11.71 2.43 -26.86
C ASN A 274 -12.44 3.21 -27.96
N GLU A 275 -11.90 4.35 -28.36
CA GLU A 275 -12.38 5.15 -29.49
C GLU A 275 -11.31 5.16 -30.58
N GLY A 276 -11.28 4.10 -31.38
CA GLY A 276 -10.31 3.92 -32.48
C GLY A 276 -8.95 3.41 -32.00
N ASN A 277 -7.92 4.27 -32.03
CA ASN A 277 -6.55 3.95 -31.61
C ASN A 277 -6.20 4.54 -30.23
N CYS A 278 -7.16 5.12 -29.51
CA CYS A 278 -6.95 5.77 -28.23
C CYS A 278 -8.02 5.35 -27.22
N TYR A 279 -7.61 5.15 -25.97
CA TYR A 279 -8.53 4.92 -24.87
C TYR A 279 -8.83 6.25 -24.18
N ASN A 280 -10.13 6.48 -23.93
CA ASN A 280 -10.62 7.58 -23.12
C ASN A 280 -11.30 7.03 -21.87
N TRP A 281 -11.19 7.78 -20.78
CA TRP A 281 -12.00 7.60 -19.60
C TRP A 281 -13.40 8.13 -19.89
N GLU A 282 -14.41 7.31 -19.67
CA GLU A 282 -15.78 7.79 -19.44
C GLU A 282 -16.00 7.84 -17.93
N GLU A 283 -16.23 9.03 -17.39
CA GLU A 283 -16.60 9.22 -15.99
C GLU A 283 -18.12 9.28 -15.86
N TYR A 284 -18.69 8.36 -15.08
CA TYR A 284 -20.13 8.24 -14.87
C TYR A 284 -20.59 9.01 -13.65
N ALA A 285 -21.80 9.57 -13.69
CA ALA A 285 -22.44 10.12 -12.50
C ALA A 285 -22.62 9.02 -11.44
N PHE A 286 -22.69 9.40 -10.17
CA PHE A 286 -22.94 8.41 -9.12
C PHE A 286 -24.10 8.85 -8.25
N ASP A 287 -25.14 8.01 -8.24
CA ASP A 287 -26.27 8.17 -7.34
C ASP A 287 -25.85 7.72 -5.93
N PRO A 288 -25.79 8.64 -4.94
CA PRO A 288 -25.36 8.30 -3.59
C PRO A 288 -26.34 7.38 -2.84
N THR A 289 -27.51 7.10 -3.38
CA THR A 289 -28.44 6.09 -2.84
C THR A 289 -28.03 4.67 -3.20
N ILE A 290 -27.15 4.49 -4.20
CA ILE A 290 -26.56 3.21 -4.55
C ILE A 290 -25.57 2.81 -3.46
N VAL A 291 -25.83 1.66 -2.86
CA VAL A 291 -24.94 1.02 -1.89
C VAL A 291 -24.30 -0.18 -2.57
N PRO A 292 -23.02 -0.08 -3.01
CA PRO A 292 -22.34 -1.17 -3.68
C PRO A 292 -22.19 -2.35 -2.71
N ALA A 293 -22.47 -3.55 -3.21
CA ALA A 293 -22.36 -4.76 -2.42
C ALA A 293 -20.89 -5.14 -2.22
N ILE A 294 -20.57 -5.62 -1.02
CA ILE A 294 -19.30 -6.25 -0.68
C ILE A 294 -19.65 -7.71 -0.34
N PRO A 295 -19.23 -8.70 -1.14
CA PRO A 295 -19.50 -10.10 -0.86
C PRO A 295 -18.75 -10.52 0.40
N LEU A 296 -19.47 -11.15 1.32
CA LEU A 296 -18.93 -11.70 2.56
C LEU A 296 -18.63 -13.19 2.37
N ILE A 297 -17.35 -13.54 2.44
CA ILE A 297 -16.88 -14.93 2.46
C ILE A 297 -16.68 -15.33 3.92
N ASP A 298 -17.64 -16.08 4.47
CA ASP A 298 -17.61 -16.50 5.87
C ASP A 298 -16.85 -17.83 6.04
N LEU A 299 -15.68 -17.73 6.66
CA LEU A 299 -14.80 -18.84 7.01
C LEU A 299 -14.84 -19.16 8.51
N ALA A 300 -15.64 -18.46 9.31
CA ALA A 300 -15.66 -18.60 10.77
C ALA A 300 -16.06 -20.00 11.26
N GLY A 301 -16.78 -20.76 10.43
CA GLY A 301 -17.15 -22.15 10.68
C GLY A 301 -16.11 -23.18 10.25
N TYR A 302 -14.96 -22.76 9.72
CA TYR A 302 -13.96 -23.64 9.10
C TYR A 302 -12.60 -23.59 9.81
N GLN A 303 -11.86 -24.69 9.69
CA GLN A 303 -10.47 -24.80 10.13
C GLN A 303 -9.56 -24.05 9.15
N CYS A 304 -9.35 -22.76 9.38
CA CYS A 304 -8.60 -21.91 8.45
C CYS A 304 -7.38 -21.30 9.15
N SER A 305 -6.19 -21.79 8.81
CA SER A 305 -4.95 -21.13 9.23
C SER A 305 -4.63 -19.89 8.39
N PRO A 306 -3.70 -19.02 8.81
CA PRO A 306 -3.24 -17.90 7.99
C PRO A 306 -2.73 -18.33 6.60
N ALA A 307 -2.02 -19.46 6.52
CA ALA A 307 -1.51 -19.99 5.24
C ALA A 307 -2.65 -20.51 4.35
N ASP A 308 -3.63 -21.20 4.94
CA ASP A 308 -4.81 -21.68 4.21
C ASP A 308 -5.63 -20.50 3.67
N PHE A 309 -5.82 -19.47 4.50
CA PHE A 309 -6.50 -18.24 4.12
C PHE A 309 -5.80 -17.58 2.93
N GLN A 310 -4.48 -17.42 2.98
CA GLN A 310 -3.72 -16.80 1.89
C GLN A 310 -3.87 -17.58 0.58
N HIS A 311 -3.80 -18.92 0.63
CA HIS A 311 -3.98 -19.77 -0.54
C HIS A 311 -5.41 -19.65 -1.11
N LEU A 312 -6.42 -19.76 -0.26
CA LEU A 312 -7.82 -19.67 -0.65
C LEU A 312 -8.14 -18.28 -1.23
N ALA A 313 -7.80 -17.20 -0.52
CA ALA A 313 -8.03 -15.83 -0.97
C ALA A 313 -7.42 -15.60 -2.36
N THR A 314 -6.16 -16.00 -2.56
CA THR A 314 -5.47 -15.88 -3.86
C THR A 314 -6.23 -16.58 -4.99
N SER A 315 -6.75 -17.79 -4.75
CA SER A 315 -7.51 -18.54 -5.76
C SER A 315 -8.90 -17.98 -6.06
N LEU A 316 -9.49 -17.22 -5.13
CA LEU A 316 -10.82 -16.61 -5.27
C LEU A 316 -10.79 -15.24 -5.94
N VAL A 317 -9.73 -14.46 -5.73
CA VAL A 317 -9.67 -13.04 -6.13
C VAL A 317 -8.88 -12.80 -7.42
N PHE A 318 -8.16 -13.79 -7.92
CA PHE A 318 -7.39 -13.66 -9.16
C PHE A 318 -8.33 -13.58 -10.36
N ARG A 319 -8.32 -12.44 -11.05
CA ARG A 319 -9.10 -12.23 -12.27
C ARG A 319 -8.36 -11.33 -13.26
N LYS A 320 -8.67 -11.51 -14.54
CA LYS A 320 -8.24 -10.59 -15.60
C LYS A 320 -9.23 -9.43 -15.70
N TYR A 321 -8.73 -8.25 -16.06
CA TYR A 321 -9.58 -7.10 -16.34
C TYR A 321 -10.41 -7.33 -17.61
N GLU A 322 -11.67 -6.92 -17.56
CA GLU A 322 -12.61 -6.97 -18.69
C GLU A 322 -12.75 -5.56 -19.30
N PRO A 323 -12.48 -5.36 -20.60
CA PRO A 323 -12.64 -4.05 -21.23
C PRO A 323 -14.05 -3.48 -21.07
N GLY A 324 -14.14 -2.17 -20.82
CA GLY A 324 -15.42 -1.47 -20.65
C GLY A 324 -16.11 -1.68 -19.30
N LYS A 325 -15.40 -2.21 -18.30
CA LYS A 325 -15.92 -2.46 -16.95
C LYS A 325 -15.19 -1.62 -15.90
N ILE A 326 -15.77 -1.51 -14.70
CA ILE A 326 -15.10 -0.86 -13.56
C ILE A 326 -13.81 -1.60 -13.17
N PHE A 327 -12.84 -0.85 -12.66
CA PHE A 327 -11.48 -1.34 -12.40
C PHE A 327 -11.21 -1.80 -10.96
N HIS A 328 -12.25 -1.99 -10.15
CA HIS A 328 -12.11 -2.33 -8.73
C HIS A 328 -13.19 -3.30 -8.25
N GLN A 329 -12.91 -3.99 -7.15
CA GLN A 329 -13.87 -4.78 -6.39
C GLN A 329 -13.37 -5.01 -4.98
N PHE A 330 -14.25 -4.90 -3.98
CA PHE A 330 -13.95 -5.27 -2.60
C PHE A 330 -14.59 -6.61 -2.27
N VAL A 331 -13.90 -7.44 -1.49
CA VAL A 331 -14.38 -8.72 -0.95
C VAL A 331 -14.03 -8.77 0.53
N LEU A 332 -14.99 -9.11 1.38
CA LEU A 332 -14.76 -9.22 2.82
C LEU A 332 -14.67 -10.68 3.22
N PHE A 333 -13.56 -11.10 3.77
CA PHE A 333 -13.39 -12.42 4.36
C PHE A 333 -13.53 -12.32 5.87
N ARG A 334 -14.31 -13.23 6.47
CA ARG A 334 -14.45 -13.36 7.92
C ARG A 334 -13.81 -14.67 8.34
N VAL A 335 -12.64 -14.61 8.97
CA VAL A 335 -11.91 -15.79 9.43
C VAL A 335 -12.45 -16.28 10.77
N ASN A 336 -12.88 -15.36 11.62
CA ASN A 336 -13.63 -15.63 12.84
C ASN A 336 -14.49 -14.41 13.21
N LEU A 337 -15.05 -14.34 14.42
CA LEU A 337 -15.94 -13.25 14.80
C LEU A 337 -15.24 -11.88 14.88
N LYS A 338 -13.91 -11.86 15.05
CA LYS A 338 -13.10 -10.65 15.27
C LYS A 338 -12.14 -10.36 14.12
N GLU A 339 -11.64 -11.37 13.43
CA GLU A 339 -10.64 -11.21 12.37
C GLU A 339 -11.29 -11.22 10.99
N TYR A 340 -11.28 -10.05 10.36
CA TYR A 340 -11.75 -9.85 9.00
C TYR A 340 -10.62 -9.37 8.10
N TYR A 341 -10.61 -9.83 6.86
CA TYR A 341 -9.73 -9.32 5.81
C TYR A 341 -10.58 -8.67 4.73
N LEU A 342 -10.50 -7.34 4.63
CA LEU A 342 -11.01 -6.65 3.47
C LEU A 342 -9.97 -6.73 2.36
N VAL A 343 -10.30 -7.49 1.33
CA VAL A 343 -9.48 -7.70 0.13
C VAL A 343 -9.97 -6.75 -0.95
N MET A 344 -9.11 -5.80 -1.32
CA MET A 344 -9.42 -4.80 -2.34
C MET A 344 -8.65 -5.15 -3.63
N ILE A 345 -9.41 -5.48 -4.67
CA ILE A 345 -8.90 -5.91 -5.97
C ILE A 345 -8.94 -4.72 -6.91
N PHE A 346 -7.81 -4.37 -7.52
CA PHE A 346 -7.71 -3.24 -8.45
C PHE A 346 -6.95 -3.61 -9.71
N SER A 347 -7.31 -3.01 -10.83
CA SER A 347 -6.39 -2.92 -11.96
C SER A 347 -5.31 -1.87 -11.69
N HIS A 348 -4.08 -2.17 -12.12
CA HIS A 348 -2.98 -1.21 -12.13
C HIS A 348 -3.28 0.06 -12.95
N VAL A 349 -4.31 0.07 -13.80
CA VAL A 349 -4.77 1.27 -14.50
C VAL A 349 -5.24 2.38 -13.54
N ILE A 350 -5.73 2.04 -12.34
CA ILE A 350 -6.18 3.04 -11.36
C ILE A 350 -5.42 2.94 -10.02
N PHE A 351 -4.36 2.14 -9.97
CA PHE A 351 -3.74 1.75 -8.71
C PHE A 351 -2.22 1.73 -8.79
N ASP A 352 -1.61 2.69 -8.11
CA ASP A 352 -0.22 2.62 -7.65
C ASP A 352 -0.17 2.26 -6.14
N ARG A 353 1.05 2.13 -5.61
CA ARG A 353 1.29 1.83 -4.18
C ARG A 353 0.62 2.82 -3.22
N VAL A 354 0.67 4.11 -3.53
CA VAL A 354 0.16 5.17 -2.66
C VAL A 354 -1.38 5.16 -2.64
N THR A 355 -2.01 4.76 -3.73
CA THR A 355 -3.47 4.58 -3.80
C THR A 355 -3.98 3.60 -2.74
N GLY A 356 -3.27 2.49 -2.50
CA GLY A 356 -3.61 1.56 -1.42
C GLY A 356 -3.61 2.21 -0.03
N GLU A 357 -2.60 3.02 0.28
CA GLU A 357 -2.53 3.77 1.54
C GLU A 357 -3.66 4.81 1.67
N VAL A 358 -3.95 5.54 0.60
CA VAL A 358 -5.04 6.54 0.56
C VAL A 358 -6.37 5.86 0.87
N LEU A 359 -6.67 4.76 0.18
CA LEU A 359 -7.92 4.02 0.35
C LEU A 359 -8.08 3.46 1.75
N LYS A 360 -7.05 2.80 2.30
CA LYS A 360 -7.09 2.26 3.66
C LYS A 360 -7.35 3.34 4.70
N ASN A 361 -6.62 4.46 4.62
CA ASN A 361 -6.78 5.55 5.56
C ASN A 361 -8.18 6.18 5.46
N GLN A 362 -8.67 6.46 4.26
CA GLN A 362 -10.00 7.04 4.05
C GLN A 362 -11.11 6.08 4.50
N LEU A 363 -10.99 4.80 4.16
CA LEU A 363 -11.95 3.77 4.54
C LEU A 363 -12.07 3.67 6.06
N LEU A 364 -10.96 3.54 6.77
CA LEU A 364 -10.96 3.46 8.23
C LEU A 364 -11.52 4.72 8.89
N ASN A 365 -11.13 5.91 8.40
CA ASN A 365 -11.61 7.17 8.94
C ASN A 365 -13.11 7.36 8.73
N TYR A 366 -13.62 7.08 7.53
CA TYR A 366 -15.04 7.21 7.21
C TYR A 366 -15.87 6.17 7.95
N TYR A 367 -15.37 4.94 8.05
CA TYR A 367 -16.01 3.88 8.82
C TYR A 367 -16.16 4.30 10.29
N GLN A 368 -15.08 4.80 10.90
CA GLN A 368 -15.13 5.29 12.29
C GLN A 368 -16.11 6.47 12.44
N ASP A 369 -16.13 7.42 11.51
CA ASP A 369 -17.06 8.56 11.57
C ASP A 369 -18.52 8.10 11.51
N LEU A 370 -18.86 7.16 10.62
CA LEU A 370 -20.21 6.61 10.51
C LEU A 370 -20.60 5.81 11.76
N MET A 371 -19.69 4.97 12.26
CA MET A 371 -19.91 4.22 13.50
C MET A 371 -20.15 5.16 14.68
N ASP A 372 -19.39 6.25 14.79
CA ASP A 372 -19.56 7.27 15.83
C ASP A 372 -20.79 8.17 15.61
N LYS A 373 -21.56 7.94 14.53
CA LYS A 373 -22.68 8.78 14.08
C LYS A 373 -22.26 10.24 13.89
N LYS A 374 -20.99 10.46 13.55
CA LYS A 374 -20.41 11.77 13.23
C LYS A 374 -20.61 12.05 11.74
N LYS A 375 -20.52 13.33 11.39
CA LYS A 375 -20.41 13.72 9.99
C LYS A 375 -19.09 13.23 9.44
N VAL A 376 -19.13 12.49 8.33
CA VAL A 376 -17.93 11.99 7.65
C VAL A 376 -17.00 13.13 7.29
N ARG A 377 -15.73 13.00 7.67
CA ARG A 377 -14.69 13.98 7.33
C ARG A 377 -14.58 14.12 5.80
N THR A 378 -14.40 15.35 5.34
CA THR A 378 -14.28 15.65 3.91
C THR A 378 -12.95 16.35 3.63
N GLU A 379 -11.92 15.57 3.35
CA GLU A 379 -10.68 16.08 2.80
C GLU A 379 -10.87 16.61 1.38
N LYS A 380 -9.95 17.48 0.97
CA LYS A 380 -9.88 17.92 -0.42
C LYS A 380 -9.24 16.81 -1.25
N ILE A 381 -9.99 16.33 -2.24
CA ILE A 381 -9.52 15.39 -3.27
C ILE A 381 -9.42 16.20 -4.56
N VAL A 382 -8.23 16.17 -5.19
CA VAL A 382 -8.05 16.73 -6.52
C VAL A 382 -8.43 15.64 -7.52
N PRO A 383 -9.37 15.87 -8.45
CA PRO A 383 -9.77 14.85 -9.43
C PRO A 383 -8.57 14.36 -10.26
N PHE A 384 -8.57 13.07 -10.62
CA PHE A 384 -7.47 12.48 -11.39
C PHE A 384 -7.33 13.10 -12.79
N GLU A 385 -8.45 13.49 -13.41
CA GLU A 385 -8.48 14.25 -14.67
C GLU A 385 -7.56 15.48 -14.64
N THR A 386 -7.45 16.13 -13.49
CA THR A 386 -6.60 17.31 -13.34
C THR A 386 -5.10 16.97 -13.44
N TYR A 387 -4.72 15.77 -13.00
CA TYR A 387 -3.37 15.24 -13.22
C TYR A 387 -3.14 14.93 -14.70
N VAL A 388 -4.08 14.25 -15.37
CA VAL A 388 -4.01 13.95 -16.81
C VAL A 388 -3.82 15.23 -17.62
N ASN A 389 -4.59 16.28 -17.31
CA ASN A 389 -4.44 17.58 -17.95
C ASN A 389 -3.08 18.23 -17.66
N ALA A 390 -2.58 18.13 -16.43
CA ALA A 390 -1.30 18.71 -16.04
C ALA A 390 -0.14 18.07 -16.82
N ILE A 391 -0.07 16.75 -16.90
CA ILE A 391 0.94 16.05 -17.71
C ILE A 391 0.73 16.27 -19.21
N GLY A 392 -0.52 16.45 -19.64
CA GLY A 392 -0.90 16.71 -21.03
C GLY A 392 -0.45 18.06 -21.57
N LYS A 393 -0.15 19.04 -20.70
CA LYS A 393 0.54 20.28 -21.09
C LYS A 393 1.94 20.02 -21.62
N GLY A 394 2.53 18.90 -21.19
CA GLY A 394 3.88 18.52 -21.56
C GLY A 394 4.94 19.48 -21.03
N PRO A 395 6.15 19.39 -21.60
CA PRO A 395 7.32 20.15 -21.19
C PRO A 395 7.09 21.66 -21.24
N GLN A 396 7.51 22.36 -20.19
CA GLN A 396 7.44 23.81 -20.09
C GLN A 396 8.84 24.40 -19.96
N ASP A 397 9.08 25.49 -20.69
CA ASP A 397 10.32 26.28 -20.60
C ASP A 397 11.62 25.46 -20.77
N ILE A 398 11.60 24.42 -21.61
CA ILE A 398 12.77 23.58 -21.91
C ILE A 398 12.72 23.07 -23.35
N ALA A 399 13.86 23.10 -24.04
CA ALA A 399 14.00 22.53 -25.38
C ALA A 399 14.30 21.02 -25.34
N GLU A 400 13.89 20.27 -26.37
CA GLU A 400 14.18 18.83 -26.47
C GLU A 400 15.67 18.51 -26.30
N GLN A 401 16.55 19.29 -26.92
CA GLN A 401 18.01 19.13 -26.81
C GLN A 401 18.54 19.37 -25.39
N GLU A 402 17.92 20.28 -24.64
CA GLU A 402 18.29 20.53 -23.25
C GLU A 402 17.88 19.35 -22.35
N VAL A 403 16.74 18.70 -22.64
CA VAL A 403 16.33 17.46 -21.98
C VAL A 403 17.30 16.32 -22.31
N ILE A 404 17.67 16.15 -23.59
CA ILE A 404 18.65 15.16 -24.03
C ILE A 404 19.96 15.31 -23.25
N GLY A 405 20.50 16.53 -23.15
CA GLY A 405 21.72 16.80 -22.39
C GLY A 405 21.55 16.60 -20.87
N THR A 406 20.43 17.06 -20.29
CA THR A 406 20.18 16.96 -18.84
C THR A 406 20.09 15.50 -18.38
N PHE A 407 19.42 14.66 -19.16
CA PHE A 407 19.20 13.25 -18.87
C PHE A 407 20.26 12.32 -19.49
N GLN A 408 21.19 12.86 -20.29
CA GLN A 408 22.27 12.12 -20.98
C GLN A 408 21.70 10.99 -21.85
N LEU A 409 20.72 11.33 -22.69
CA LEU A 409 19.94 10.33 -23.41
C LEU A 409 20.73 9.66 -24.56
N GLU A 410 21.74 10.32 -25.11
CA GLU A 410 22.63 9.72 -26.11
C GLU A 410 23.51 8.64 -25.48
N GLU A 411 24.13 8.93 -24.34
CA GLU A 411 24.93 7.98 -23.59
C GLU A 411 24.07 6.86 -23.00
N PHE A 412 22.85 7.18 -22.55
CA PHE A 412 21.85 6.20 -22.13
C PHE A 412 21.55 5.21 -23.25
N TYR A 413 21.24 5.72 -24.46
CA TYR A 413 20.98 4.89 -25.64
C TYR A 413 22.18 3.99 -25.96
N ASN A 414 23.39 4.56 -26.01
CA ASN A 414 24.60 3.81 -26.35
C ASN A 414 24.89 2.70 -25.34
N ALA A 415 24.81 3.00 -24.04
CA ALA A 415 24.98 2.01 -22.97
C ALA A 415 23.91 0.92 -23.06
N LYS A 416 22.67 1.29 -23.36
CA LYS A 416 21.54 0.36 -23.55
C LYS A 416 21.86 -0.60 -24.70
N GLN A 417 22.28 -0.10 -25.86
CA GLN A 417 22.65 -0.95 -27.00
C GLN A 417 23.84 -1.88 -26.70
N GLN A 418 24.82 -1.41 -25.93
CA GLN A 418 25.96 -2.23 -25.53
C GLN A 418 25.52 -3.40 -24.65
N ILE A 419 24.70 -3.14 -23.63
CA ILE A 419 24.17 -4.19 -22.74
C ILE A 419 23.35 -5.20 -23.54
N ARG A 420 22.47 -4.75 -24.45
CA ARG A 420 21.68 -5.65 -25.31
C ARG A 420 22.55 -6.63 -26.10
N LYS A 421 23.65 -6.14 -26.66
CA LYS A 421 24.60 -6.97 -27.43
C LYS A 421 25.37 -7.94 -26.55
N SER A 422 25.54 -7.64 -25.26
CA SER A 422 26.27 -8.50 -24.31
C SER A 422 25.38 -9.51 -23.58
N ILE A 423 24.06 -9.41 -23.64
CA ILE A 423 23.16 -10.42 -23.06
C ILE A 423 23.28 -11.70 -23.90
N HIS A 424 23.95 -12.72 -23.36
CA HIS A 424 24.10 -14.03 -24.00
C HIS A 424 22.96 -14.94 -23.50
N GLY A 425 21.91 -15.10 -24.29
CA GLY A 425 20.79 -15.99 -23.97
C GLY A 425 19.63 -15.82 -24.94
N SER A 426 18.89 -16.90 -25.20
CA SER A 426 17.61 -16.81 -25.89
C SER A 426 16.58 -16.18 -24.94
N GLU A 427 15.75 -15.28 -25.45
CA GLU A 427 14.58 -14.80 -24.70
C GLU A 427 13.79 -16.00 -24.16
N SER A 428 13.52 -16.00 -22.86
CA SER A 428 12.79 -17.09 -22.22
C SER A 428 11.29 -16.79 -22.25
N GLN A 429 10.47 -17.82 -22.46
CA GLN A 429 9.04 -17.71 -22.18
C GLN A 429 8.74 -17.68 -20.66
N LEU A 430 9.76 -17.87 -19.83
CA LEU A 430 9.67 -17.84 -18.38
C LEU A 430 10.25 -16.53 -17.82
N SER A 431 9.60 -16.05 -16.76
CA SER A 431 10.08 -15.02 -15.85
C SER A 431 10.67 -15.66 -14.60
N TYR A 432 11.84 -15.19 -14.19
CA TYR A 432 12.56 -15.60 -12.98
C TYR A 432 12.45 -14.52 -11.91
N SER A 433 11.84 -14.87 -10.78
CA SER A 433 11.64 -13.98 -9.63
C SER A 433 12.49 -14.44 -8.44
N PHE A 434 13.32 -13.56 -7.90
CA PHE A 434 14.23 -13.88 -6.78
C PHE A 434 14.51 -12.64 -5.94
N SER A 435 15.08 -12.84 -4.74
CA SER A 435 15.45 -11.75 -3.84
C SER A 435 16.92 -11.81 -3.45
N ILE A 436 17.51 -10.63 -3.23
CA ILE A 436 18.83 -10.44 -2.65
C ILE A 436 18.68 -9.54 -1.42
N GLU A 437 19.18 -10.01 -0.28
CA GLU A 437 19.22 -9.24 0.96
C GLU A 437 20.66 -8.83 1.26
N VAL A 438 20.86 -7.58 1.69
CA VAL A 438 22.16 -7.05 2.10
C VAL A 438 22.02 -6.32 3.44
N SER A 439 23.03 -6.42 4.29
CA SER A 439 23.07 -5.73 5.59
C SER A 439 23.69 -4.34 5.44
N LEU A 440 23.05 -3.35 6.06
CA LEU A 440 23.49 -1.96 6.11
C LEU A 440 24.56 -1.70 7.18
N GLN A 441 24.76 -2.62 8.13
CA GLN A 441 25.56 -2.40 9.35
C GLN A 441 25.13 -1.10 10.12
N ASP A 442 25.82 -0.75 11.21
CA ASP A 442 25.48 0.44 12.02
C ASP A 442 25.78 1.80 11.32
N THR A 443 26.36 1.77 10.12
CA THR A 443 27.00 2.93 9.47
C THR A 443 26.02 3.87 8.74
N VAL A 444 24.74 3.48 8.58
CA VAL A 444 23.82 4.13 7.62
C VAL A 444 22.85 5.13 8.25
N GLN A 445 22.87 5.33 9.57
CA GLN A 445 21.95 6.24 10.26
C GLN A 445 22.03 7.71 9.79
N GLN A 446 23.03 8.11 8.99
CA GLN A 446 23.21 9.48 8.48
C GLN A 446 23.27 9.62 6.95
N GLN A 447 23.17 8.54 6.17
CA GLN A 447 23.28 8.60 4.70
C GLN A 447 21.90 8.57 4.01
N ASP A 448 21.83 9.15 2.81
CA ASP A 448 20.65 9.09 1.94
C ASP A 448 20.39 7.63 1.50
N ILE A 449 19.38 7.00 2.11
CA ILE A 449 19.07 5.59 1.90
C ILE A 449 18.71 5.25 0.45
N LEU A 450 18.07 6.16 -0.29
CA LEU A 450 17.78 5.95 -1.70
C LEU A 450 19.08 5.93 -2.49
N ALA A 451 19.95 6.91 -2.26
CA ALA A 451 21.24 7.00 -2.92
C ALA A 451 22.14 5.79 -2.61
N THR A 452 22.18 5.36 -1.34
CA THR A 452 22.95 4.17 -0.91
C THR A 452 22.41 2.92 -1.59
N THR A 453 21.09 2.72 -1.58
CA THR A 453 20.44 1.56 -2.22
C THR A 453 20.74 1.51 -3.71
N LEU A 454 20.62 2.66 -4.39
CA LEU A 454 20.88 2.75 -5.82
C LEU A 454 22.37 2.56 -6.14
N ALA A 455 23.28 3.10 -5.33
CA ALA A 455 24.71 2.93 -5.53
C ALA A 455 25.15 1.46 -5.36
N ILE A 456 24.60 0.74 -4.40
CA ILE A 456 24.82 -0.72 -4.24
C ILE A 456 24.32 -1.45 -5.51
N TYR A 457 23.10 -1.14 -5.94
CA TYR A 457 22.51 -1.74 -7.14
C TYR A 457 23.37 -1.51 -8.39
N THR A 458 23.75 -0.26 -8.68
CA THR A 458 24.51 0.08 -9.89
C THR A 458 25.95 -0.44 -9.83
N ARG A 459 26.59 -0.46 -8.66
CA ARG A 459 27.93 -1.06 -8.45
C ARG A 459 27.92 -2.56 -8.71
N ALA A 460 26.91 -3.27 -8.21
CA ALA A 460 26.77 -4.71 -8.46
C ALA A 460 26.53 -4.99 -9.95
N LEU A 461 25.65 -4.22 -10.60
CA LEU A 461 25.42 -4.37 -12.04
C LEU A 461 26.63 -4.00 -12.89
N HIS A 462 27.42 -3.01 -12.48
CA HIS A 462 28.67 -2.67 -13.16
C HIS A 462 29.62 -3.87 -13.25
N ARG A 463 29.76 -4.61 -12.14
CA ARG A 463 30.58 -5.82 -12.11
C ARG A 463 29.96 -6.96 -12.91
N TYR A 464 28.65 -7.11 -12.84
CA TYR A 464 27.94 -8.18 -13.53
C TYR A 464 27.96 -8.00 -15.06
N LEU A 465 27.72 -6.78 -15.53
CA LEU A 465 27.59 -6.45 -16.95
C LEU A 465 28.92 -6.02 -17.60
N GLY A 466 29.95 -5.76 -16.80
CA GLY A 466 31.26 -5.33 -17.30
C GLY A 466 31.28 -3.92 -17.91
N THR A 467 30.28 -3.09 -17.62
CA THR A 467 30.20 -1.69 -18.08
C THR A 467 30.00 -0.75 -16.91
N ALA A 468 30.67 0.39 -16.91
CA ALA A 468 30.50 1.40 -15.86
C ALA A 468 29.17 2.14 -15.97
N GLN A 469 28.72 2.38 -17.21
CA GLN A 469 27.50 3.15 -17.48
C GLN A 469 26.30 2.21 -17.44
N ILE A 470 25.42 2.43 -16.47
CA ILE A 470 24.23 1.62 -16.20
C ILE A 470 22.98 2.46 -16.54
N PRO A 471 22.34 2.20 -17.70
CA PRO A 471 21.11 2.85 -18.11
C PRO A 471 19.91 2.10 -17.51
N LEU A 472 19.15 2.77 -16.65
CA LEU A 472 17.95 2.19 -16.03
C LEU A 472 16.74 3.10 -16.19
N LEU A 473 15.55 2.50 -16.20
CA LEU A 473 14.31 3.22 -16.01
C LEU A 473 14.03 3.31 -14.51
N PHE A 474 14.08 4.53 -13.99
CA PHE A 474 13.79 4.83 -12.60
C PHE A 474 12.29 5.12 -12.45
N VAL A 475 11.61 4.37 -11.59
CA VAL A 475 10.18 4.57 -11.32
C VAL A 475 10.01 5.64 -10.24
N CYS A 476 9.29 6.71 -10.56
CA CYS A 476 8.93 7.76 -9.60
C CYS A 476 7.41 7.84 -9.40
N ASP A 477 6.97 8.44 -8.28
CA ASP A 477 5.55 8.43 -7.89
C ASP A 477 4.66 9.34 -8.73
N GLY A 478 5.20 10.38 -9.38
CA GLY A 478 4.46 11.32 -10.21
C GLY A 478 3.28 12.03 -9.52
N ARG A 479 3.26 12.11 -8.18
CA ARG A 479 2.12 12.66 -7.41
C ARG A 479 2.17 14.15 -7.13
N GLN A 480 3.02 14.86 -7.87
CA GLN A 480 3.14 16.31 -7.81
C GLN A 480 3.38 16.86 -9.21
N TYR A 481 2.46 17.71 -9.67
CA TYR A 481 2.59 18.46 -10.91
C TYR A 481 2.07 19.89 -10.68
N GLU A 482 2.78 20.87 -11.22
CA GLU A 482 2.53 22.29 -10.96
C GLU A 482 2.54 22.59 -9.43
N ASN A 483 1.50 23.25 -8.92
CA ASN A 483 1.28 23.52 -7.51
C ASN A 483 0.29 22.54 -6.86
N LYS A 484 -0.03 21.41 -7.51
CA LYS A 484 -1.01 20.42 -7.04
C LYS A 484 -0.30 19.17 -6.52
N LEU A 485 -0.88 18.66 -5.43
CA LEU A 485 -0.48 17.41 -4.79
C LEU A 485 -1.63 16.41 -4.91
N TYR A 486 -1.31 15.17 -5.28
CA TYR A 486 -2.30 14.13 -5.53
C TYR A 486 -2.26 13.02 -4.46
N TYR A 487 -1.70 13.27 -3.27
CA TYR A 487 -1.57 12.28 -2.18
C TYR A 487 -2.88 11.93 -1.45
N ASN A 488 -4.03 12.48 -1.87
CA ASN A 488 -5.37 12.06 -1.42
C ASN A 488 -6.23 11.56 -2.59
N THR A 489 -5.64 11.36 -3.76
CA THR A 489 -6.33 11.01 -5.00
C THR A 489 -5.93 9.59 -5.39
N ILE A 490 -6.89 8.74 -5.69
CA ILE A 490 -6.58 7.43 -6.27
C ILE A 490 -6.15 7.57 -7.72
N GLY A 491 -5.35 6.63 -8.19
CA GLY A 491 -4.91 6.57 -9.57
C GLY A 491 -3.55 5.92 -9.73
N GLU A 492 -3.15 5.80 -11.00
CA GLU A 492 -1.82 5.41 -11.42
C GLU A 492 -1.06 6.65 -11.88
N PHE A 493 -0.14 7.10 -11.04
CA PHE A 493 0.61 8.35 -11.23
C PHE A 493 2.06 8.12 -11.67
N THR A 494 2.53 6.87 -11.65
CA THR A 494 3.94 6.57 -11.82
C THR A 494 4.46 6.99 -13.19
N ASP A 495 5.71 7.44 -13.21
CA ASP A 495 6.46 7.72 -14.44
C ASP A 495 7.74 6.88 -14.45
N MET A 496 8.21 6.56 -15.66
CA MET A 496 9.43 5.79 -15.89
C MET A 496 10.46 6.69 -16.54
N VAL A 497 11.41 7.13 -15.72
CA VAL A 497 12.37 8.17 -16.07
C VAL A 497 13.69 7.52 -16.49
N PRO A 498 14.23 7.80 -17.69
CA PRO A 498 15.56 7.33 -18.06
C PRO A 498 16.61 7.94 -17.14
N MET A 499 17.38 7.08 -16.47
CA MET A 499 18.49 7.48 -15.65
C MET A 499 19.75 6.76 -16.10
N LEU A 500 20.70 7.53 -16.61
CA LEU A 500 22.06 7.07 -16.76
C LEU A 500 22.79 7.24 -15.43
N THR A 501 23.28 6.11 -14.92
CA THR A 501 24.08 6.03 -13.70
C THR A 501 25.47 5.49 -14.03
N ASP A 502 26.45 5.74 -13.17
CA ASP A 502 27.77 5.10 -13.27
C ASP A 502 28.00 4.25 -12.02
N GLY A 503 28.25 2.95 -12.22
CA GLY A 503 28.50 2.03 -11.11
C GLY A 503 29.78 2.31 -10.34
N ARG A 504 30.63 3.26 -10.75
CA ARG A 504 31.82 3.70 -9.99
C ARG A 504 31.53 4.89 -9.06
N TRP A 505 30.37 5.52 -9.19
CA TRP A 505 29.99 6.65 -8.34
C TRP A 505 29.95 6.28 -6.87
N SER A 506 30.23 7.27 -6.04
CA SER A 506 29.93 7.29 -4.61
C SER A 506 28.43 7.45 -4.35
N VAL A 507 28.02 7.25 -3.10
CA VAL A 507 26.64 7.51 -2.65
C VAL A 507 26.25 8.97 -2.92
N ALA A 508 27.14 9.93 -2.63
CA ALA A 508 26.88 11.35 -2.81
C ALA A 508 26.67 11.72 -4.30
N GLU A 509 27.56 11.26 -5.18
CA GLU A 509 27.45 11.48 -6.62
C GLU A 509 26.16 10.86 -7.18
N THR A 510 25.80 9.66 -6.72
CA THR A 510 24.56 8.98 -7.10
C THR A 510 23.34 9.79 -6.68
N GLY A 511 23.30 10.24 -5.41
CA GLY A 511 22.22 11.05 -4.88
C GLY A 511 22.06 12.39 -5.60
N GLU A 512 23.15 13.11 -5.85
CA GLU A 512 23.15 14.37 -6.59
C GLU A 512 22.64 14.18 -8.03
N ALA A 513 23.11 13.15 -8.73
CA ALA A 513 22.72 12.86 -10.10
C ALA A 513 21.23 12.53 -10.24
N VAL A 514 20.65 11.78 -9.29
CA VAL A 514 19.21 11.47 -9.24
C VAL A 514 18.41 12.70 -8.87
N SER A 515 18.78 13.38 -7.78
CA SER A 515 18.06 14.56 -7.26
C SER A 515 17.99 15.68 -8.29
N ARG A 516 19.10 15.95 -9.00
CA ARG A 516 19.16 16.95 -10.08
C ARG A 516 18.15 16.63 -11.19
N ARG A 517 18.07 15.39 -11.65
CA ARG A 517 17.14 14.98 -12.72
C ARG A 517 15.69 15.03 -12.26
N LEU A 518 15.38 14.51 -11.06
CA LEU A 518 14.02 14.57 -10.50
C LEU A 518 13.55 16.01 -10.26
N THR A 519 14.44 16.91 -9.85
CA THR A 519 14.14 18.35 -9.71
C THR A 519 13.80 18.97 -11.06
N ASN A 520 14.54 18.62 -12.11
CA ASN A 520 14.25 19.10 -13.48
C ASN A 520 12.91 18.59 -14.01
N LEU A 521 12.52 17.34 -13.69
CA LEU A 521 11.18 16.84 -14.06
C LEU A 521 10.09 17.75 -13.53
N LYS A 522 10.15 18.08 -12.23
CA LYS A 522 9.16 18.93 -11.57
C LYS A 522 9.19 20.36 -12.11
N LYS A 523 10.39 20.93 -12.26
CA LYS A 523 10.58 22.32 -12.72
C LYS A 523 10.01 22.54 -14.12
N HIS A 524 10.17 21.56 -15.01
CA HIS A 524 9.82 21.69 -16.42
C HIS A 524 8.58 20.90 -16.82
N ASN A 525 7.78 20.42 -15.85
CA ASN A 525 6.54 19.66 -16.09
C ASN A 525 6.75 18.44 -17.01
N LEU A 526 7.84 17.70 -16.79
CA LEU A 526 8.19 16.54 -17.59
C LEU A 526 7.49 15.28 -17.06
N ASN A 527 6.89 14.53 -17.97
CA ASN A 527 6.47 13.14 -17.75
C ASN A 527 6.96 12.33 -18.96
N PHE A 528 8.00 11.52 -18.77
CA PHE A 528 8.70 10.87 -19.88
C PHE A 528 7.78 9.91 -20.62
N LEU A 529 7.08 9.06 -19.87
CA LEU A 529 6.20 8.07 -20.45
C LEU A 529 5.07 8.72 -21.25
N HIS A 530 4.49 9.81 -20.73
CA HIS A 530 3.47 10.56 -21.45
C HIS A 530 3.98 11.11 -22.76
N GLN A 531 5.18 11.71 -22.79
CA GLN A 531 5.78 12.21 -24.02
C GLN A 531 6.11 11.11 -25.04
N LEU A 532 6.55 9.94 -24.56
CA LEU A 532 6.88 8.81 -25.43
C LEU A 532 5.66 8.21 -26.13
N LEU A 533 4.50 8.26 -25.49
CA LEU A 533 3.26 7.67 -26.01
C LEU A 533 2.29 8.67 -26.63
N LEU A 534 2.64 9.96 -26.70
CA LEU A 534 1.81 10.93 -27.41
C LEU A 534 1.60 10.51 -28.88
N PRO A 535 0.38 10.63 -29.44
CA PRO A 535 0.14 10.37 -30.86
C PRO A 535 1.09 11.16 -31.76
N ALA A 536 1.47 10.60 -32.91
CA ALA A 536 2.37 11.24 -33.88
C ALA A 536 1.87 12.61 -34.40
N SER A 537 0.57 12.90 -34.24
CA SER A 537 -0.07 14.16 -34.61
C SER A 537 0.17 15.32 -33.63
N LYS A 538 0.62 15.03 -32.41
CA LYS A 538 1.01 16.08 -31.45
C LYS A 538 2.50 16.40 -31.58
N PRO A 539 2.93 17.66 -31.40
CA PRO A 539 4.35 18.01 -31.36
C PRO A 539 5.00 17.19 -30.25
N GLY A 540 5.77 16.19 -30.66
CA GLY A 540 6.47 15.28 -29.76
C GLY A 540 7.97 15.51 -29.82
N TRP A 541 8.68 14.74 -29.02
CA TRP A 541 10.13 14.68 -29.03
C TRP A 541 10.62 13.50 -29.88
N PRO A 542 10.74 13.66 -31.21
CA PRO A 542 11.10 12.56 -32.11
C PRO A 542 12.47 11.98 -31.76
N GLU A 543 13.41 12.83 -31.33
CA GLU A 543 14.77 12.40 -31.02
C GLU A 543 14.81 11.68 -29.67
N ILE A 544 14.07 12.16 -28.67
CA ILE A 544 13.94 11.44 -27.39
C ILE A 544 13.27 10.07 -27.60
N ARG A 545 12.23 9.97 -28.43
CA ARG A 545 11.62 8.67 -28.76
C ARG A 545 12.63 7.72 -29.41
N ARG A 546 13.45 8.23 -30.34
CA ARG A 546 14.52 7.47 -30.99
C ARG A 546 15.56 7.00 -29.97
N LEU A 547 15.99 7.87 -29.07
CA LEU A 547 17.01 7.58 -28.04
C LEU A 547 16.50 6.65 -26.94
N MET A 548 15.21 6.70 -26.61
CA MET A 548 14.62 5.75 -25.66
C MET A 548 14.55 4.33 -26.23
N ASP A 549 14.49 4.18 -27.56
CA ASP A 549 14.49 2.91 -28.29
C ASP A 549 13.57 1.87 -27.62
N ALA A 550 12.27 2.15 -27.60
CA ALA A 550 11.29 1.26 -27.00
C ALA A 550 11.08 -0.05 -27.80
N GLY A 551 11.52 -0.08 -29.08
CA GLY A 551 11.25 -1.18 -29.99
C GLY A 551 9.78 -1.24 -30.46
N GLU A 552 9.50 -2.13 -31.40
CA GLU A 552 8.11 -2.45 -31.77
C GLU A 552 7.39 -3.10 -30.58
N GLY A 553 6.16 -2.65 -30.31
CA GLY A 553 5.34 -3.20 -29.22
C GLY A 553 5.97 -3.08 -27.83
N PHE A 554 6.89 -2.13 -27.61
CA PHE A 554 7.63 -1.96 -26.35
C PHE A 554 8.57 -3.11 -25.98
N ALA A 555 8.92 -4.00 -26.93
CA ALA A 555 9.77 -5.16 -26.67
C ALA A 555 11.14 -4.82 -26.07
N HIS A 556 11.63 -3.61 -26.30
CA HIS A 556 12.92 -3.11 -25.79
C HIS A 556 12.75 -1.98 -24.79
N PHE A 557 11.53 -1.74 -24.31
CA PHE A 557 11.22 -0.56 -23.50
C PHE A 557 12.05 -0.52 -22.22
N ASP A 558 12.10 -1.60 -21.45
CA ASP A 558 12.95 -1.74 -20.28
C ASP A 558 14.01 -2.84 -20.47
N ILE A 559 15.23 -2.57 -19.99
CA ILE A 559 16.27 -3.59 -19.82
C ILE A 559 16.59 -3.69 -18.34
N LEU A 560 16.82 -2.54 -17.73
CA LEU A 560 16.99 -2.38 -16.29
C LEU A 560 15.91 -1.42 -15.81
N MET A 561 15.17 -1.82 -14.77
CA MET A 561 14.20 -0.98 -14.10
C MET A 561 14.52 -0.95 -12.60
N PHE A 562 14.41 0.21 -11.98
CA PHE A 562 14.62 0.38 -10.55
C PHE A 562 13.45 1.13 -9.93
N ASN A 563 12.78 0.49 -8.96
CA ASN A 563 11.69 1.06 -8.19
C ASN A 563 12.05 0.98 -6.70
N PHE A 564 12.17 2.12 -6.02
CA PHE A 564 12.47 2.18 -4.59
C PHE A 564 11.19 2.45 -3.79
N LEU A 565 10.81 1.50 -2.93
CA LEU A 565 9.59 1.58 -2.12
C LEU A 565 9.73 2.49 -0.88
N GLY A 566 10.96 2.85 -0.51
CA GLY A 566 11.25 3.67 0.65
C GLY A 566 11.90 2.90 1.80
N ASN A 567 12.04 3.60 2.93
CA ASN A 567 12.52 3.06 4.20
C ASN A 567 11.30 2.64 5.03
N ALA A 568 11.13 1.33 5.19
CA ALA A 568 10.11 0.73 6.03
C ALA A 568 10.76 0.22 7.31
N ASP A 569 9.99 0.31 8.36
CA ASP A 569 10.42 0.04 9.71
C ASP A 569 10.53 -1.48 9.98
N GLU A 570 9.74 -2.27 9.26
CA GLU A 570 9.84 -3.73 9.09
C GLU A 570 9.72 -4.02 7.59
N ILE A 571 10.54 -4.95 7.09
CA ILE A 571 10.36 -5.48 5.74
C ILE A 571 10.05 -6.98 5.85
N PRO A 572 9.04 -7.50 5.13
CA PRO A 572 8.81 -8.93 5.07
C PRO A 572 10.08 -9.66 4.66
N GLU A 573 10.42 -10.74 5.39
CA GLU A 573 11.60 -11.55 5.10
C GLU A 573 11.63 -11.95 3.62
N ALA A 574 12.81 -11.80 3.02
CA ALA A 574 13.01 -12.29 1.67
C ALA A 574 13.21 -13.81 1.73
N ALA A 575 12.47 -14.56 0.92
CA ALA A 575 12.79 -15.95 0.61
C ALA A 575 14.05 -16.01 -0.27
N THR A 576 15.19 -15.59 0.28
CA THR A 576 16.45 -15.35 -0.46
C THR A 576 17.01 -16.62 -1.10
N ALA A 577 16.66 -17.80 -0.62
CA ALA A 577 17.06 -19.07 -1.22
C ALA A 577 16.20 -19.46 -2.44
N GLN A 578 14.96 -18.96 -2.53
CA GLN A 578 13.98 -19.42 -3.51
C GLN A 578 14.08 -18.61 -4.81
N VAL A 579 14.02 -19.32 -5.94
CA VAL A 579 13.86 -18.74 -7.27
C VAL A 579 12.53 -19.26 -7.81
N ASN A 580 11.59 -18.35 -8.00
CA ASN A 580 10.29 -18.68 -8.55
C ASN A 580 10.33 -18.52 -10.07
N THR A 581 9.81 -19.50 -10.79
CA THR A 581 9.69 -19.48 -12.23
C THR A 581 8.23 -19.55 -12.64
N GLU A 582 7.82 -18.62 -13.49
CA GLU A 582 6.45 -18.54 -13.99
C GLU A 582 6.47 -18.13 -15.47
N PRO A 583 5.41 -18.42 -16.26
CA PRO A 583 5.29 -17.87 -17.60
C PRO A 583 5.41 -16.35 -17.56
N ASN A 584 6.21 -15.74 -18.46
CA ASN A 584 6.37 -14.28 -18.49
C ASN A 584 5.00 -13.62 -18.70
N PRO A 585 4.47 -12.87 -17.73
CA PRO A 585 3.11 -12.36 -17.80
C PRO A 585 3.01 -11.09 -18.66
N LEU A 586 4.15 -10.48 -19.04
CA LEU A 586 4.19 -9.24 -19.79
C LEU A 586 4.85 -9.45 -21.17
N PRO A 587 4.47 -8.65 -22.19
CA PRO A 587 5.06 -8.73 -23.53
C PRO A 587 6.43 -8.03 -23.63
N ILE A 588 7.11 -7.79 -22.51
CA ILE A 588 8.41 -7.11 -22.43
C ILE A 588 9.49 -8.07 -21.92
N ASN A 589 10.70 -7.91 -22.46
CA ASN A 589 11.87 -8.72 -22.14
C ASN A 589 12.86 -7.88 -21.33
N SER A 590 12.72 -7.93 -20.01
CA SER A 590 13.55 -7.14 -19.10
C SER A 590 14.69 -7.99 -18.54
N LEU A 591 15.92 -7.47 -18.55
CA LEU A 591 17.08 -8.15 -17.96
C LEU A 591 16.97 -8.21 -16.44
N LEU A 592 16.79 -7.07 -15.78
CA LEU A 592 16.65 -7.00 -14.33
C LEU A 592 15.72 -5.85 -13.93
N ASN A 593 14.47 -6.19 -13.66
CA ASN A 593 13.53 -5.27 -13.01
C ASN A 593 13.62 -5.44 -11.51
N CYS A 594 13.98 -4.36 -10.82
CA CYS A 594 14.26 -4.37 -9.40
C CYS A 594 13.25 -3.51 -8.63
N ILE A 595 12.67 -4.10 -7.59
CA ILE A 595 11.92 -3.42 -6.56
C ILE A 595 12.73 -3.49 -5.27
N ALA A 596 13.23 -2.36 -4.80
CA ALA A 596 14.07 -2.26 -3.62
C ALA A 596 13.30 -1.67 -2.43
N SER A 597 13.52 -2.22 -1.24
CA SER A 597 12.99 -1.73 0.03
C SER A 597 14.10 -1.74 1.08
N ALA A 598 14.20 -0.70 1.90
CA ALA A 598 15.19 -0.60 2.97
C ALA A 598 14.52 -0.57 4.36
N SER A 599 15.20 -1.10 5.38
CA SER A 599 14.86 -0.90 6.79
C SER A 599 16.12 -0.48 7.54
N THR A 600 16.15 0.79 7.93
CA THR A 600 17.20 1.30 8.82
C THR A 600 17.12 0.72 10.22
N THR A 601 15.92 0.32 10.65
CA THR A 601 15.66 -0.25 11.98
C THR A 601 16.18 -1.69 12.07
N GLU A 602 15.97 -2.48 11.02
CA GLU A 602 16.50 -3.85 10.92
C GLU A 602 17.92 -3.89 10.32
N GLY A 603 18.45 -2.75 9.87
CA GLY A 603 19.78 -2.65 9.28
C GLY A 603 19.96 -3.47 8.01
N ARG A 604 18.95 -3.50 7.12
CA ARG A 604 18.99 -4.28 5.87
C ARG A 604 18.29 -3.62 4.68
N ILE A 605 18.71 -4.00 3.48
CA ILE A 605 18.02 -3.72 2.21
C ILE A 605 17.64 -5.04 1.57
N ILE A 606 16.43 -5.10 1.01
CA ILE A 606 15.96 -6.21 0.19
C ILE A 606 15.72 -5.70 -1.24
N PHE A 607 16.40 -6.33 -2.19
CA PHE A 607 16.21 -6.16 -3.63
C PHE A 607 15.42 -7.35 -4.18
N ARG A 608 14.23 -7.09 -4.71
CA ARG A 608 13.40 -8.11 -5.38
C ARG A 608 13.52 -7.94 -6.88
N PHE A 609 13.90 -9.01 -7.56
CA PHE A 609 14.18 -9.00 -8.99
C PHE A 609 13.18 -9.83 -9.77
N ARG A 610 12.92 -9.37 -10.98
CA ARG A 610 12.30 -10.15 -12.06
C ARG A 610 13.19 -10.06 -13.31
N SER A 611 13.46 -11.21 -13.93
CA SER A 611 14.23 -11.33 -15.18
C SER A 611 13.49 -12.19 -16.20
N SER A 612 13.46 -11.76 -17.46
CA SER A 612 12.99 -12.58 -18.59
C SER A 612 14.13 -13.35 -19.28
N TYR A 613 15.34 -13.30 -18.70
CA TYR A 613 16.54 -13.95 -19.19
C TYR A 613 17.08 -14.94 -18.17
N THR A 614 17.68 -16.03 -18.65
CA THR A 614 18.46 -16.93 -17.80
C THR A 614 19.72 -16.20 -17.32
N ILE A 615 19.83 -16.01 -16.02
CA ILE A 615 20.92 -15.26 -15.37
C ILE A 615 21.57 -16.08 -14.26
N ASP A 616 22.85 -15.82 -13.99
CA ASP A 616 23.55 -16.40 -12.85
C ASP A 616 23.20 -15.65 -11.56
N ILE A 617 22.15 -16.14 -10.89
CA ILE A 617 21.63 -15.57 -9.64
C ILE A 617 22.66 -15.72 -8.50
N GLY A 618 23.46 -16.79 -8.51
CA GLY A 618 24.50 -17.03 -7.50
C GLY A 618 25.58 -15.96 -7.59
N GLN A 619 26.09 -15.74 -8.80
CA GLN A 619 27.05 -14.67 -9.07
C GLN A 619 26.48 -13.28 -8.71
N LEU A 620 25.21 -12.99 -9.06
CA LEU A 620 24.58 -11.72 -8.68
C LEU A 620 24.55 -11.52 -7.17
N ARG A 621 24.17 -12.53 -6.38
CA ARG A 621 24.17 -12.44 -4.91
C ARG A 621 25.54 -12.12 -4.35
N GLU A 622 26.59 -12.77 -4.86
CA GLU A 622 27.98 -12.49 -4.46
C GLU A 622 28.40 -11.05 -4.81
N LEU A 623 28.07 -10.59 -6.02
CA LEU A 623 28.39 -9.23 -6.46
C LEU A 623 27.67 -8.15 -5.65
N PHE A 624 26.43 -8.40 -5.22
CA PHE A 624 25.70 -7.50 -4.32
C PHE A 624 26.35 -7.43 -2.94
N ALA A 625 26.84 -8.55 -2.40
CA ALA A 625 27.57 -8.55 -1.14
C ALA A 625 28.89 -7.74 -1.23
N VAL A 626 29.65 -7.92 -2.31
CA VAL A 626 30.88 -7.15 -2.58
C VAL A 626 30.56 -5.67 -2.76
N ALA A 627 29.56 -5.33 -3.58
CA ALA A 627 29.15 -3.95 -3.78
C ALA A 627 28.71 -3.27 -2.48
N THR A 628 28.02 -4.00 -1.60
CA THR A 628 27.61 -3.48 -0.28
C THR A 628 28.82 -3.13 0.56
N GLN A 629 29.83 -4.01 0.64
CA GLN A 629 31.06 -3.74 1.40
C GLN A 629 31.79 -2.51 0.86
N GLU A 630 31.87 -2.33 -0.46
CA GLU A 630 32.57 -1.19 -1.09
C GLU A 630 31.83 0.14 -1.03
N ILE A 631 30.52 0.12 -0.77
CA ILE A 631 29.72 1.34 -0.65
C ILE A 631 29.66 1.79 0.81
N LEU A 632 29.69 0.84 1.76
CA LEU A 632 29.62 1.12 3.19
C LEU A 632 30.98 1.35 3.85
N HIS A 633 32.09 0.99 3.19
CA HIS A 633 33.47 1.20 3.64
C HIS A 633 34.27 1.99 2.61
#